data_AF-A0A921G9Q6-F1
#
_entry.id   AF-A0A921G9Q6-F1
#
_cell.length_a   1.000
_cell.length_b   1.000
_cell.length_c   1.000
_cell.angle_alpha   90.00
_cell.angle_beta   90.00
_cell.angle_gamma   90.00
#
_symmetry.space_group_name_H-M   'P 1'
#
loop_
_entity.id
_entity.type
_entity.pdbx_description
1 polymer ?
#
loop_
_entity_poly.entity_id
_entity_poly.type
_entity_poly.pdbx_seq_one_letter_code
_entity_poly.pdbx_strand_id
1 'polypeptide(L)'
;MKKKIIITLAIFFGIAILVVFCLFQYLNKNQLLENTTYTPQDRVNHNFDLNLDSNIPTTVIFDTTNNFRTDGELYFIVDYSTYSDDKIEQELALTTFSKKTDSSIENQINELISLHDISNDKLPPFEKDYIWKEIQDKDQMNTLYYIFFPDQKELYVYADIV
;
A
#
# COMPACT_ATOMS: atom_id res chain seq x y z
N MET A 1 7.62 45.83 45.30
CA MET A 1 6.65 45.60 44.19
C MET A 1 7.33 45.14 42.89
N LYS A 2 8.34 45.85 42.36
CA LYS A 2 9.02 45.50 41.09
C LYS A 2 9.53 44.05 40.99
N LYS A 3 10.16 43.51 42.05
CA LYS A 3 10.63 42.11 42.08
C LYS A 3 9.52 41.07 41.97
N LYS A 4 8.34 41.33 42.56
CA LYS A 4 7.18 40.42 42.50
C LYS A 4 6.58 40.39 41.09
N ILE A 5 6.49 41.55 40.43
CA ILE A 5 6.00 41.68 39.04
C ILE A 5 6.90 40.92 38.06
N ILE A 6 8.23 41.02 38.21
CA ILE A 6 9.20 40.30 37.36
C ILE A 6 9.07 38.78 37.52
N ILE A 7 8.89 38.29 38.75
CA ILE A 7 8.70 36.86 39.03
C ILE A 7 7.39 36.36 38.40
N THR A 8 6.28 37.11 38.54
CA THR A 8 5.00 36.73 37.92
C THR A 8 5.08 36.70 36.40
N LEU A 9 5.80 37.65 35.77
CA LEU A 9 5.99 37.69 34.33
C LEU A 9 6.82 36.50 33.82
N ALA A 10 7.87 36.12 34.56
CA ALA A 10 8.72 34.98 34.24
C ALA A 10 7.95 33.65 34.30
N ILE A 11 7.08 33.48 35.29
CA ILE A 11 6.21 32.29 35.41
C ILE A 11 5.23 32.22 34.24
N PHE A 12 4.61 33.35 33.86
CA PHE A 12 3.69 33.41 32.73
C PHE A 12 4.38 33.03 31.41
N PHE A 13 5.58 33.57 31.16
CA PHE A 13 6.36 33.19 29.98
C PHE A 13 6.80 31.72 29.99
N GLY A 14 7.18 31.19 31.16
CA GLY A 14 7.52 29.76 31.31
C GLY A 14 6.34 28.84 30.96
N ILE A 15 5.13 29.18 31.43
CA ILE A 15 3.91 28.44 31.11
C ILE A 15 3.59 28.55 29.61
N ALA A 16 3.71 29.75 29.03
CA ALA A 16 3.46 29.95 27.60
C ALA A 16 4.40 29.10 26.73
N ILE A 17 5.69 29.05 27.05
CA ILE A 17 6.68 28.21 26.35
C ILE A 17 6.34 26.72 26.50
N LEU A 18 5.93 26.29 27.71
CA LEU A 18 5.52 24.91 27.97
C LEU A 18 4.29 24.52 27.13
N VAL A 19 3.28 25.39 27.05
CA VAL A 19 2.07 25.16 26.23
C VAL A 19 2.44 25.07 24.75
N VAL A 20 3.29 25.96 24.24
CA VAL A 20 3.76 25.91 22.85
C VAL A 20 4.54 24.62 22.58
N PHE A 21 5.40 24.18 23.50
CA PHE A 21 6.12 22.93 23.38
C PHE A 21 5.18 21.71 23.39
N CYS A 22 4.19 21.69 24.27
CA CYS A 22 3.18 20.62 24.31
C CYS A 22 2.33 20.58 23.03
N LEU A 23 1.93 21.75 22.51
CA LEU A 23 1.22 21.85 21.23
C LEU A 23 2.08 21.39 20.06
N PHE A 24 3.36 21.78 20.03
CA PHE A 24 4.32 21.32 19.03
C PHE A 24 4.47 19.80 19.07
N GLN A 25 4.66 19.20 20.25
CA GLN A 25 4.75 17.75 20.40
C GLN A 25 3.44 17.03 20.03
N TYR A 26 2.27 17.62 20.35
CA TYR A 26 0.97 17.06 19.98
C TYR A 26 0.74 17.08 18.47
N LEU A 27 1.04 18.20 17.80
CA LEU A 27 0.95 18.32 16.35
C LEU A 27 1.94 17.38 15.65
N ASN A 28 3.19 17.33 16.11
CA ASN A 28 4.22 16.49 15.53
C ASN A 28 3.92 14.99 15.74
N LYS A 29 3.37 14.62 16.90
CA LYS A 29 2.90 13.25 17.17
C LYS A 29 1.72 12.88 16.28
N ASN A 30 0.76 13.78 16.04
CA ASN A 30 -0.37 13.51 15.14
C ASN A 30 0.06 13.41 13.66
N GLN A 31 1.04 14.22 13.23
CA GLN A 31 1.64 14.08 11.89
C GLN A 31 2.46 12.79 11.75
N LEU A 32 3.14 12.35 12.81
CA LEU A 32 3.82 11.05 12.83
C LEU A 32 2.84 9.86 12.91
N LEU A 33 1.63 10.07 13.43
CA LEU A 33 0.55 9.06 13.47
C LEU A 33 -0.23 8.97 12.16
N GLU A 34 -0.33 10.02 11.34
CA GLU A 34 -0.80 9.88 9.95
C GLU A 34 0.22 9.12 9.08
N ASN A 35 1.48 9.08 9.51
CA ASN A 35 2.52 8.22 8.96
C ASN A 35 2.49 6.80 9.56
N THR A 36 1.30 6.32 9.97
CA THR A 36 1.08 4.91 10.27
C THR A 36 1.57 4.08 9.09
N THR A 37 2.41 3.10 9.37
CA THR A 37 3.00 2.17 8.40
C THR A 37 1.90 1.33 7.78
N TYR A 38 1.17 1.89 6.81
CA TYR A 38 0.19 1.18 6.03
C TYR A 38 0.87 -0.02 5.39
N THR A 39 0.27 -1.20 5.54
CA THR A 39 0.72 -2.37 4.78
C THR A 39 0.54 -2.08 3.28
N PRO A 40 1.29 -2.77 2.40
CA PRO A 40 1.05 -2.70 0.95
C PRO A 40 -0.43 -2.88 0.58
N GLN A 41 -1.10 -3.83 1.23
CA GLN A 41 -2.53 -4.07 1.02
C GLN A 41 -3.38 -2.90 1.49
N ASP A 42 -3.08 -2.28 2.64
CA ASP A 42 -3.83 -1.09 3.09
C ASP A 42 -3.73 0.07 2.11
N ARG A 43 -2.55 0.27 1.49
CA ARG A 43 -2.36 1.32 0.50
C ARG A 43 -3.12 1.03 -0.79
N VAL A 44 -3.11 -0.20 -1.27
CA VAL A 44 -3.91 -0.60 -2.43
C VAL A 44 -5.40 -0.46 -2.13
N ASN A 45 -5.85 -0.93 -0.97
CA ASN A 45 -7.23 -0.78 -0.51
C ASN A 45 -7.67 0.69 -0.47
N HIS A 46 -6.80 1.57 0.04
CA HIS A 46 -7.08 3.00 0.11
C HIS A 46 -7.19 3.66 -1.27
N ASN A 47 -6.24 3.39 -2.18
CA ASN A 47 -6.19 4.08 -3.49
C ASN A 47 -7.22 3.54 -4.49
N PHE A 48 -7.60 2.27 -4.39
CA PHE A 48 -8.47 1.60 -5.37
C PHE A 48 -9.86 1.23 -4.82
N ASP A 49 -10.20 1.64 -3.59
CA ASP A 49 -11.48 1.32 -2.90
C ASP A 49 -11.73 -0.20 -2.81
N LEU A 50 -10.69 -0.93 -2.37
CA LEU A 50 -10.69 -2.39 -2.23
C LEU A 50 -10.69 -2.81 -0.76
N ASN A 51 -11.04 -4.08 -0.52
CA ASN A 51 -11.11 -4.68 0.82
C ASN A 51 -10.32 -5.99 0.90
N LEU A 52 -9.08 -6.00 0.40
CA LEU A 52 -8.16 -7.12 0.63
C LEU A 52 -7.89 -7.27 2.13
N ASP A 53 -7.81 -8.50 2.62
CA ASP A 53 -7.49 -8.75 4.02
C ASP A 53 -6.00 -8.45 4.28
N SER A 54 -5.74 -7.33 4.96
CA SER A 54 -4.38 -6.88 5.29
C SER A 54 -3.62 -7.80 6.25
N ASN A 55 -4.27 -8.81 6.83
CA ASN A 55 -3.62 -9.80 7.70
C ASN A 55 -3.01 -10.97 6.91
N ILE A 56 -3.28 -11.07 5.61
CA ILE A 56 -2.73 -12.15 4.78
C ILE A 56 -1.22 -11.95 4.62
N PRO A 57 -0.40 -13.02 4.76
CA PRO A 57 1.03 -12.92 4.53
C PRO A 57 1.33 -12.36 3.14
N THR A 58 2.17 -11.34 3.12
CA THR A 58 2.56 -10.63 1.91
C THR A 58 4.06 -10.48 1.84
N THR A 59 4.61 -10.75 0.65
CA THR A 59 6.02 -10.52 0.32
C THR A 59 6.12 -9.29 -0.56
N VAL A 60 6.71 -8.21 -0.04
CA VAL A 60 7.00 -7.00 -0.83
C VAL A 60 8.24 -7.23 -1.67
N ILE A 61 8.13 -6.99 -2.97
CA ILE A 61 9.25 -7.11 -3.92
C ILE A 61 9.92 -5.76 -4.09
N PHE A 62 9.13 -4.72 -4.39
CA PHE A 62 9.58 -3.34 -4.36
C PHE A 62 8.44 -2.40 -3.97
N ASP A 63 8.81 -1.24 -3.44
CA ASP A 63 7.89 -0.21 -3.00
C ASP A 63 8.58 1.15 -3.12
N THR A 64 8.19 1.91 -4.15
CA THR A 64 8.71 3.27 -4.38
C THR A 64 7.77 4.35 -3.82
N THR A 65 6.58 3.96 -3.35
CA THR A 65 5.54 4.85 -2.81
C THR A 65 5.89 5.46 -1.45
N ASN A 66 6.89 4.89 -0.77
CA ASN A 66 7.25 5.23 0.61
C ASN A 66 7.97 6.59 0.79
N ASN A 67 8.13 7.38 -0.29
CA ASN A 67 8.87 8.66 -0.28
C ASN A 67 7.96 9.87 -0.52
N PHE A 68 7.41 10.49 0.54
CA PHE A 68 6.77 11.83 0.62
C PHE A 68 5.72 12.27 -0.41
N ARG A 69 5.57 11.58 -1.55
CA ARG A 69 4.74 11.95 -2.69
C ARG A 69 3.52 11.07 -2.85
N THR A 70 3.41 9.95 -2.13
CA THR A 70 2.36 8.91 -2.29
C THR A 70 2.30 8.25 -3.67
N ASP A 71 2.77 8.94 -4.71
CA ASP A 71 3.03 8.42 -6.04
C ASP A 71 4.20 7.42 -6.03
N GLY A 72 4.09 6.43 -6.87
CA GLY A 72 5.11 5.42 -7.13
C GLY A 72 4.50 4.08 -7.49
N GLU A 73 5.40 3.16 -7.77
CA GLU A 73 5.10 1.79 -8.09
C GLU A 73 5.24 0.90 -6.85
N LEU A 74 4.34 -0.05 -6.72
CA LEU A 74 4.28 -1.03 -5.63
C LEU A 74 4.03 -2.42 -6.20
N TYR A 75 4.91 -3.37 -5.86
CA TYR A 75 4.76 -4.76 -6.27
C TYR A 75 4.94 -5.71 -5.09
N PHE A 76 3.94 -6.57 -4.89
CA PHE A 76 3.94 -7.56 -3.82
C PHE A 76 3.16 -8.81 -4.21
N ILE A 77 3.42 -9.88 -3.46
CA ILE A 77 2.79 -11.19 -3.63
C ILE A 77 2.01 -11.50 -2.35
N VAL A 78 0.73 -11.82 -2.49
CA VAL A 78 -0.15 -12.24 -1.40
C VAL A 78 -0.30 -13.76 -1.42
N ASP A 79 -0.03 -14.41 -0.28
CA ASP A 79 -0.09 -15.86 -0.12
C ASP A 79 -1.44 -16.31 0.48
N TYR A 80 -2.31 -16.86 -0.36
CA TYR A 80 -3.60 -17.43 0.01
C TYR A 80 -3.54 -18.93 0.33
N SER A 81 -2.37 -19.54 0.50
CA SER A 81 -2.20 -20.98 0.75
C SER A 81 -2.99 -21.51 1.95
N THR A 82 -3.22 -20.67 2.95
CA THR A 82 -3.98 -21.01 4.17
C THR A 82 -5.49 -20.82 4.03
N TYR A 83 -5.97 -20.23 2.92
CA TYR A 83 -7.37 -19.91 2.70
C TYR A 83 -8.05 -21.01 1.88
N SER A 84 -9.32 -21.28 2.21
CA SER A 84 -10.18 -22.14 1.40
C SER A 84 -10.54 -21.47 0.09
N ASP A 85 -10.76 -22.26 -0.97
CA ASP A 85 -11.06 -21.74 -2.31
C ASP A 85 -12.29 -20.83 -2.30
N ASP A 86 -13.35 -21.22 -1.58
CA ASP A 86 -14.55 -20.38 -1.38
C ASP A 86 -14.25 -19.01 -0.76
N LYS A 87 -13.28 -18.94 0.16
CA LYS A 87 -12.91 -17.69 0.84
C LYS A 87 -12.10 -16.80 -0.11
N ILE A 88 -11.21 -17.39 -0.89
CA ILE A 88 -10.44 -16.69 -1.93
C ILE A 88 -11.39 -16.14 -3.00
N GLU A 89 -12.34 -16.95 -3.46
CA GLU A 89 -13.36 -16.55 -4.43
C GLU A 89 -14.18 -15.36 -3.95
N GLN A 90 -14.58 -15.37 -2.67
CA GLN A 90 -15.33 -14.29 -2.05
C GLN A 90 -14.50 -13.01 -1.92
N GLU A 91 -13.25 -13.12 -1.44
CA GLU A 91 -12.39 -11.97 -1.17
C GLU A 91 -11.95 -11.27 -2.46
N LEU A 92 -11.53 -12.05 -3.46
CA LEU A 92 -11.04 -11.53 -4.72
C LEU A 92 -12.15 -11.26 -5.74
N ALA A 93 -13.38 -11.71 -5.46
CA ALA A 93 -14.50 -11.65 -6.41
C ALA A 93 -14.08 -12.18 -7.80
N LEU A 94 -13.53 -13.40 -7.84
CA LEU A 94 -12.87 -13.98 -9.03
C LEU A 94 -13.76 -14.03 -10.29
N THR A 95 -15.08 -13.97 -10.13
CA THR A 95 -16.04 -13.84 -11.24
C THR A 95 -15.85 -12.55 -12.06
N THR A 96 -15.18 -11.55 -11.50
CA THR A 96 -14.88 -10.26 -12.14
C THR A 96 -13.54 -10.24 -12.88
N PHE A 97 -12.78 -11.33 -12.84
CA PHE A 97 -11.50 -11.46 -13.51
C PHE A 97 -11.69 -11.97 -14.95
N SER A 98 -10.83 -11.52 -15.84
CA SER A 98 -10.69 -12.04 -17.19
C SER A 98 -10.20 -13.49 -17.16
N LYS A 99 -10.81 -14.34 -17.98
CA LYS A 99 -10.52 -15.78 -17.99
C LYS A 99 -9.40 -16.11 -18.98
N LYS A 100 -8.24 -16.47 -18.41
CA LYS A 100 -7.04 -17.14 -18.99
C LYS A 100 -6.18 -16.33 -19.99
N THR A 101 -4.87 -16.54 -19.85
CA THR A 101 -3.72 -16.16 -20.70
C THR A 101 -3.96 -15.03 -21.69
N ASP A 102 -3.31 -13.90 -21.42
CA ASP A 102 -3.36 -12.69 -22.23
C ASP A 102 -1.95 -12.16 -22.43
N SER A 103 -1.41 -12.42 -23.62
CA SER A 103 -0.06 -11.98 -24.00
C SER A 103 0.15 -10.47 -23.91
N SER A 104 -0.91 -9.66 -24.03
CA SER A 104 -0.81 -8.21 -23.87
C SER A 104 -0.49 -7.86 -22.43
N ILE A 105 -1.22 -8.48 -21.48
CA ILE A 105 -0.99 -8.29 -20.05
C ILE A 105 0.34 -8.87 -19.61
N GLU A 106 0.72 -10.06 -20.09
CA GLU A 106 2.02 -10.66 -19.79
C GLU A 106 3.16 -9.72 -20.20
N ASN A 107 3.11 -9.17 -21.42
CA ASN A 107 4.11 -8.24 -21.91
C ASN A 107 4.14 -6.94 -21.09
N GLN A 108 2.97 -6.38 -20.77
CA GLN A 108 2.86 -5.15 -19.99
C GLN A 108 3.44 -5.33 -18.59
N ILE A 109 3.10 -6.42 -17.91
CA ILE A 109 3.61 -6.71 -16.57
C ILE A 109 5.10 -6.99 -16.60
N ASN A 110 5.59 -7.74 -17.59
CA ASN A 110 7.01 -7.96 -17.76
C ASN A 110 7.78 -6.66 -18.03
N GLU A 111 7.22 -5.73 -18.81
CA GLU A 111 7.81 -4.42 -19.06
C GLU A 111 7.92 -3.61 -17.76
N LEU A 112 6.82 -3.49 -17.02
CA LEU A 112 6.76 -2.77 -15.74
C LEU A 112 7.75 -3.33 -14.70
N ILE A 113 7.84 -4.65 -14.61
CA ILE A 113 8.74 -5.34 -13.68
C ILE A 113 10.21 -5.26 -14.16
N SER A 114 10.48 -5.26 -15.46
CA SER A 114 11.85 -5.23 -16.02
C SER A 114 12.62 -3.95 -15.71
N LEU A 115 11.92 -2.88 -15.33
CA LEU A 115 12.52 -1.63 -14.86
C LEU A 115 13.24 -1.79 -13.51
N HIS A 116 12.97 -2.89 -12.80
CA HIS A 116 13.52 -3.21 -11.49
C HIS A 116 14.38 -4.49 -11.56
N ASP A 117 15.45 -4.55 -10.77
CA ASP A 117 16.34 -5.72 -10.69
C ASP A 117 15.72 -6.83 -9.81
N ILE A 118 14.69 -7.49 -10.36
CA ILE A 118 13.88 -8.49 -9.64
C ILE A 118 14.35 -9.90 -9.96
N SER A 119 14.47 -10.74 -8.94
CA SER A 119 14.86 -12.13 -9.11
C SER A 119 13.76 -12.95 -9.79
N ASN A 120 14.15 -13.86 -10.68
CA ASN A 120 13.22 -14.66 -11.49
C ASN A 120 12.19 -15.46 -10.66
N ASP A 121 12.52 -15.84 -9.42
CA ASP A 121 11.62 -16.56 -8.51
C ASP A 121 10.47 -15.69 -7.95
N LYS A 122 10.52 -14.38 -8.21
CA LYS A 122 9.49 -13.42 -7.81
C LYS A 122 8.63 -12.94 -8.98
N LEU A 123 8.92 -13.38 -10.20
CA LEU A 123 8.13 -13.06 -11.38
C LEU A 123 6.85 -13.89 -11.44
N PRO A 124 5.74 -13.36 -11.99
CA PRO A 124 4.55 -14.15 -12.24
C PRO A 124 4.88 -15.33 -13.18
N PRO A 125 4.56 -16.58 -12.82
CA PRO A 125 4.86 -17.75 -13.63
C PRO A 125 3.85 -17.90 -14.78
N PHE A 126 3.91 -17.01 -15.77
CA PHE A 126 2.96 -16.92 -16.88
C PHE A 126 2.85 -18.19 -17.74
N GLU A 127 3.75 -19.16 -17.59
CA GLU A 127 3.60 -20.49 -18.17
C GLU A 127 2.45 -21.33 -17.57
N LYS A 128 1.88 -20.88 -16.45
CA LYS A 128 0.77 -21.54 -15.74
C LYS A 128 -0.57 -20.87 -16.02
N ASP A 129 -1.65 -21.60 -15.79
CA ASP A 129 -3.00 -21.03 -15.86
C ASP A 129 -3.17 -19.95 -14.78
N TYR A 130 -3.63 -18.77 -15.21
CA TYR A 130 -3.93 -17.64 -14.34
C TYR A 130 -5.21 -16.94 -14.77
N ILE A 131 -5.73 -16.12 -13.84
CA ILE A 131 -6.79 -15.16 -14.11
C ILE A 131 -6.29 -13.79 -13.71
N TRP A 132 -6.75 -12.75 -14.39
CA TRP A 132 -6.25 -11.41 -14.17
C TRP A 132 -7.35 -10.36 -14.18
N LYS A 133 -7.04 -9.20 -13.60
CA LYS A 133 -7.92 -8.04 -13.60
C LYS A 133 -7.08 -6.76 -13.58
N GLU A 134 -7.41 -5.83 -14.46
CA GLU A 134 -6.95 -4.45 -14.39
C GLU A 134 -8.02 -3.60 -13.69
N ILE A 135 -7.59 -2.74 -12.78
CA ILE A 135 -8.44 -1.81 -12.04
C ILE A 135 -7.82 -0.43 -12.21
N GLN A 136 -8.61 0.51 -12.71
CA GLN A 136 -8.26 1.92 -12.72
C GLN A 136 -9.07 2.64 -11.64
N ASP A 137 -8.47 3.64 -11.01
CA ASP A 137 -9.20 4.50 -10.09
C ASP A 137 -10.14 5.46 -10.84
N LYS A 138 -10.90 6.27 -10.09
CA LYS A 138 -11.95 7.14 -10.66
C LYS A 138 -11.42 8.17 -11.65
N ASP A 139 -10.20 8.64 -11.44
CA ASP A 139 -9.55 9.65 -12.27
C ASP A 139 -8.68 9.03 -13.38
N GLN A 140 -8.62 7.68 -13.46
CA GLN A 140 -7.81 6.89 -14.40
C GLN A 140 -6.33 7.24 -14.37
N MET A 141 -5.84 7.72 -13.23
CA MET A 141 -4.44 8.07 -13.01
C MET A 141 -3.70 6.89 -12.39
N ASN A 142 -4.37 6.13 -11.55
CA ASN A 142 -3.81 4.97 -10.87
C ASN A 142 -4.22 3.70 -11.60
N THR A 143 -3.28 2.78 -11.78
CA THR A 143 -3.52 1.47 -12.40
C THR A 143 -3.06 0.35 -11.49
N LEU A 144 -3.92 -0.64 -11.32
CA LEU A 144 -3.67 -1.83 -10.50
C LEU A 144 -3.91 -3.09 -11.32
N TYR A 145 -2.94 -3.99 -11.30
CA TYR A 145 -3.02 -5.31 -11.90
C TYR A 145 -3.04 -6.38 -10.83
N TYR A 146 -4.09 -7.19 -10.85
CA TYR A 146 -4.22 -8.42 -10.09
C TYR A 146 -4.01 -9.61 -11.00
N ILE A 147 -3.07 -10.49 -10.66
CA ILE A 147 -2.77 -11.71 -11.41
C ILE A 147 -2.79 -12.86 -10.42
N PHE A 148 -3.85 -13.66 -10.46
CA PHE A 148 -4.06 -14.75 -9.52
C PHE A 148 -3.77 -16.08 -10.19
N PHE A 149 -2.96 -16.91 -9.53
CA PHE A 149 -2.61 -18.26 -9.94
C PHE A 149 -3.32 -19.27 -9.02
N PRO A 150 -4.46 -19.86 -9.43
CA PRO A 150 -5.26 -20.73 -8.56
C PRO A 150 -4.50 -21.94 -8.02
N ASP A 151 -3.67 -22.57 -8.85
CA ASP A 151 -2.89 -23.75 -8.47
C ASP A 151 -1.89 -23.49 -7.35
N GLN A 152 -1.36 -22.26 -7.28
CA GLN A 152 -0.38 -21.83 -6.27
C GLN A 152 -1.04 -21.11 -5.10
N LYS A 153 -2.29 -20.65 -5.27
CA LYS A 153 -2.98 -19.75 -4.35
C LYS A 153 -2.15 -18.49 -4.08
N GLU A 154 -1.55 -17.94 -5.12
CA GLU A 154 -0.77 -16.71 -5.05
C GLU A 154 -1.43 -15.62 -5.90
N LEU A 155 -1.55 -14.43 -5.31
CA LEU A 155 -1.95 -13.22 -6.01
C LEU A 155 -0.74 -12.30 -6.16
N TYR A 156 -0.37 -12.02 -7.39
CA TYR A 156 0.63 -11.02 -7.72
C TYR A 156 -0.08 -9.69 -7.93
N VAL A 157 0.35 -8.67 -7.21
CA VAL A 157 -0.27 -7.34 -7.21
C VAL A 157 0.76 -6.30 -7.63
N TYR A 158 0.50 -5.65 -8.77
CA TYR A 158 1.27 -4.51 -9.23
C TYR A 158 0.39 -3.27 -9.22
N ALA A 159 0.82 -2.20 -8.57
CA ALA A 159 0.15 -0.91 -8.57
C ALA A 159 1.10 0.18 -9.08
N ASP A 160 0.62 0.99 -10.02
CA ASP A 160 1.18 2.28 -10.41
C ASP A 160 0.27 3.37 -9.85
N ILE A 161 0.80 4.18 -8.94
CA ILE A 161 0.08 5.23 -8.21
C ILE A 161 0.71 6.58 -8.61
N VAL A 162 -0.11 7.53 -9.07
CA VAL A 162 0.29 8.79 -9.70
C VAL A 162 -0.38 9.99 -9.05
#